data_AF-A0A8S3XP29-F1
#
_entry.id   AF-A0A8S3XP29-F1
#
_cell.length_a   1.000
_cell.length_b   1.000
_cell.length_c   1.000
_cell.angle_alpha   90.00
_cell.angle_beta   90.00
_cell.angle_gamma   90.00
#
_symmetry.space_group_name_H-M   'P 1'
#
loop_
_entity.id
_entity.type
_entity.pdbx_description
1 polymer ?
#
loop_
_entity_poly.entity_id
_entity_poly.type
_entity_poly.pdbx_seq_one_letter_code
_entity_poly.pdbx_strand_id
1 'polypeptide(L)'
;MTNKTISELVALDPVSTSRFIDNKFHAMLDLITSSDEPLGKIIHYFWRREHQSRGAQHFHLMLWVKDAPILHKSSIDEVASFISKYVTCAIPKKDISPTLHQRVTSYQMHKHNSYCMRRKKTKKGFVSVCRFGFPRTVTDSLIIRDIFQTIAARKTLSSNNRLYNIVRSKESDMINDYNPALLLAWNGNIDIQYVGEKTGILNYYVTKYTTKSEKTHITHMFNDINSTKSLKREL
;
A
#
# COMPACT_ATOMS: atom_id res chain seq x y z
N MET A 1 22.94 7.71 -23.03
CA MET A 1 21.99 8.35 -22.11
C MET A 1 22.49 8.12 -20.69
N THR A 2 22.76 9.17 -19.92
CA THR A 2 23.25 9.06 -18.54
C THR A 2 22.29 8.23 -17.69
N ASN A 3 22.80 7.22 -16.99
CA ASN A 3 22.06 6.27 -16.15
C ASN A 3 21.56 6.93 -14.85
N LYS A 4 20.72 7.97 -14.99
CA LYS A 4 20.14 8.69 -13.85
C LYS A 4 19.08 7.82 -13.18
N THR A 5 19.12 7.75 -11.86
CA THR A 5 18.10 7.14 -11.02
C THR A 5 16.78 7.91 -11.13
N ILE A 6 15.66 7.26 -10.78
CA ILE A 6 14.33 7.92 -10.77
C ILE A 6 14.35 9.16 -9.89
N SER A 7 15.01 9.12 -8.73
CA SER A 7 15.12 10.26 -7.83
C SER A 7 15.88 11.44 -8.46
N GLU A 8 16.93 11.17 -9.21
CA GLU A 8 17.66 12.22 -9.94
C GLU A 8 16.82 12.81 -11.07
N LEU A 9 16.04 11.99 -11.79
CA LEU A 9 15.12 12.48 -12.82
C LEU A 9 14.01 13.35 -12.22
N VAL A 10 13.43 12.92 -11.09
CA VAL A 10 12.42 13.70 -10.34
C VAL A 10 13.02 15.03 -9.87
N ALA A 11 14.26 15.04 -9.38
CA ALA A 11 14.91 16.27 -8.92
C ALA A 11 15.25 17.23 -10.06
N LEU A 12 15.52 16.72 -11.27
CA LEU A 12 15.83 17.54 -12.44
C LEU A 12 14.60 18.26 -12.99
N ASP A 13 13.44 17.60 -13.03
CA ASP A 13 12.19 18.20 -13.46
C ASP A 13 11.01 17.76 -12.55
N PRO A 14 10.94 18.34 -11.34
CA PRO A 14 9.93 17.96 -10.36
C PRO A 14 8.53 18.38 -10.80
N VAL A 15 8.40 19.45 -11.59
CA VAL A 15 7.11 19.96 -12.05
C VAL A 15 6.50 19.03 -13.07
N SER A 16 7.23 18.65 -14.13
CA SER A 16 6.71 17.74 -15.14
C SER A 16 6.46 16.35 -14.56
N THR A 17 7.36 15.89 -13.69
CA THR A 17 7.17 14.59 -12.99
C THR A 17 5.90 14.59 -12.14
N SER A 18 5.67 15.64 -11.36
CA SER A 18 4.46 15.80 -10.55
C SER A 18 3.20 15.85 -11.41
N ARG A 19 3.20 16.65 -12.49
CA ARG A 19 2.06 16.75 -13.43
C ARG A 19 1.76 15.41 -14.11
N PHE A 20 2.79 14.70 -14.56
CA PHE A 20 2.63 13.38 -15.18
C PHE A 20 2.01 12.37 -14.21
N ILE A 21 2.54 12.30 -12.98
CA ILE A 21 2.03 11.39 -11.96
C ILE A 21 0.58 11.74 -11.59
N ASP A 22 0.26 13.02 -11.51
CA ASP A 22 -1.10 13.47 -11.20
C ASP A 22 -2.10 13.10 -12.30
N ASN A 23 -1.77 13.36 -13.57
CA ASN A 23 -2.59 12.94 -14.71
C ASN A 23 -2.81 11.43 -14.71
N LYS A 24 -1.74 10.67 -14.46
CA LYS A 24 -1.81 9.20 -14.37
C LYS A 24 -2.69 8.74 -13.21
N PHE A 25 -2.61 9.41 -12.07
CA PHE A 25 -3.42 9.12 -10.90
C PHE A 25 -4.91 9.43 -11.15
N HIS A 26 -5.23 10.55 -11.79
CA HIS A 26 -6.60 10.87 -12.18
C HIS A 26 -7.16 9.84 -13.17
N ALA A 27 -6.39 9.43 -14.19
CA ALA A 27 -6.80 8.34 -15.09
C ALA A 27 -7.04 7.01 -14.35
N MET A 28 -6.26 6.70 -13.31
CA MET A 28 -6.53 5.57 -12.45
C MET A 28 -7.82 5.72 -11.66
N LEU A 29 -8.11 6.91 -11.15
CA LEU A 29 -9.34 7.18 -10.42
C LEU A 29 -10.56 7.02 -11.33
N ASP A 30 -10.49 7.53 -12.56
CA ASP A 30 -11.54 7.37 -13.58
C ASP A 30 -11.79 5.89 -13.90
N LEU A 31 -10.73 5.07 -14.03
CA LEU A 31 -10.87 3.63 -14.20
C LEU A 31 -11.55 2.98 -12.99
N ILE A 32 -11.13 3.33 -11.78
CA ILE A 32 -11.66 2.77 -10.53
C ILE A 32 -13.16 3.09 -10.36
N THR A 33 -13.59 4.28 -10.77
CA THR A 33 -14.99 4.74 -10.66
C THR A 33 -15.82 4.52 -11.92
N SER A 34 -15.24 3.92 -12.96
CA SER A 34 -15.91 3.62 -14.22
C SER A 34 -17.02 2.58 -14.07
N SER A 35 -17.85 2.46 -15.11
CA SER A 35 -18.86 1.41 -15.24
C SER A 35 -18.29 0.00 -15.38
N ASP A 36 -16.98 -0.14 -15.61
CA ASP A 36 -16.32 -1.45 -15.67
C ASP A 36 -16.12 -2.07 -14.27
N GLU A 37 -16.29 -1.27 -13.21
CA GLU A 37 -16.32 -1.71 -11.82
C GLU A 37 -15.18 -2.69 -11.45
N PRO A 38 -13.89 -2.33 -11.66
CA PRO A 38 -12.76 -3.26 -11.50
C PRO A 38 -12.55 -3.76 -10.05
N LEU A 39 -13.19 -3.07 -9.08
CA LEU A 39 -13.26 -3.43 -7.67
C LEU A 39 -14.71 -3.55 -7.16
N GLY A 40 -15.68 -3.66 -8.07
CA GLY A 40 -17.10 -3.44 -7.81
C GLY A 40 -17.49 -1.97 -7.87
N LYS A 41 -18.80 -1.68 -7.79
CA LYS A 41 -19.35 -0.33 -7.84
C LYS A 41 -18.83 0.56 -6.71
N ILE A 42 -18.04 1.58 -7.05
CA ILE A 42 -17.56 2.55 -6.06
C ILE A 42 -18.63 3.59 -5.78
N ILE A 43 -19.03 3.74 -4.51
CA ILE A 43 -20.04 4.74 -4.08
C ILE A 43 -19.43 5.94 -3.37
N HIS A 44 -18.21 5.79 -2.87
CA HIS A 44 -17.46 6.86 -2.25
C HIS A 44 -15.97 6.54 -2.30
N TYR A 45 -15.11 7.56 -2.33
CA TYR A 45 -13.68 7.39 -2.18
C TYR A 45 -13.07 8.58 -1.44
N PHE A 46 -11.93 8.33 -0.80
CA PHE A 46 -11.06 9.34 -0.24
C PHE A 46 -9.64 9.03 -0.69
N TRP A 47 -8.88 10.05 -1.05
CA TRP A 47 -7.47 9.87 -1.36
C TRP A 47 -6.61 10.99 -0.82
N ARG A 48 -5.34 10.68 -0.58
CA ARG A 48 -4.33 11.64 -0.18
C ARG A 48 -3.02 11.38 -0.93
N ARG A 49 -2.43 12.44 -1.47
CA ARG A 49 -1.05 12.45 -1.96
C ARG A 49 -0.07 12.56 -0.79
N GLU A 50 0.94 11.72 -0.77
CA GLU A 50 2.06 11.75 0.17
C GLU A 50 3.37 12.01 -0.57
N HIS A 51 4.01 13.13 -0.25
CA HIS A 51 5.38 13.43 -0.68
C HIS A 51 6.35 12.73 0.26
N GLN A 52 6.82 11.55 -0.14
CA GLN A 52 7.98 10.96 0.51
C GLN A 52 9.23 11.60 -0.08
N SER A 53 10.18 12.03 0.73
CA SER A 53 11.50 12.55 0.31
C SER A 53 12.40 11.48 -0.36
N ARG A 54 11.80 10.51 -1.06
CA ARG A 54 12.40 9.25 -1.52
C ARG A 54 12.04 8.92 -2.97
N GLY A 55 11.69 9.93 -3.77
CA GLY A 55 11.39 9.78 -5.21
C GLY A 55 9.96 10.19 -5.55
N ALA A 56 9.29 9.39 -6.37
CA ALA A 56 7.95 9.67 -6.87
C ALA A 56 6.90 9.81 -5.75
N GLN A 57 5.87 10.61 -6.02
CA GLN A 57 4.72 10.80 -5.13
C GLN A 57 3.97 9.48 -4.90
N HIS A 58 3.48 9.30 -3.68
CA HIS A 58 2.66 8.14 -3.30
C HIS A 58 1.20 8.58 -3.11
N PHE A 59 0.25 7.70 -3.40
CA PHE A 59 -1.17 7.96 -3.18
C PHE A 59 -1.74 6.89 -2.24
N HIS A 60 -2.47 7.34 -1.22
CA HIS A 60 -3.26 6.47 -0.35
C HIS A 60 -4.72 6.62 -0.72
N LEU A 61 -5.38 5.52 -1.09
CA LEU A 61 -6.80 5.49 -1.46
C LEU A 61 -7.58 4.66 -0.46
N MET A 62 -8.76 5.15 -0.12
CA MET A 62 -9.79 4.42 0.58
C MET A 62 -11.06 4.44 -0.27
N LEU A 63 -11.59 3.25 -0.55
CA LEU A 63 -12.69 3.04 -1.48
C LEU A 63 -13.85 2.38 -0.74
N TRP A 64 -15.06 2.90 -0.93
CA TRP A 64 -16.29 2.27 -0.47
C TRP A 64 -16.97 1.62 -1.66
N VAL A 65 -17.01 0.30 -1.63
CA VAL A 65 -17.66 -0.52 -2.65
C VAL A 65 -19.10 -0.77 -2.20
N LYS A 66 -20.06 -0.53 -3.10
CA LYS A 66 -21.47 -0.82 -2.88
C LYS A 66 -21.65 -2.30 -2.55
N ASP A 67 -22.45 -2.58 -1.52
CA ASP A 67 -22.86 -3.93 -1.13
C ASP A 67 -21.67 -4.89 -0.84
N ALA A 68 -20.47 -4.36 -0.61
CA ALA A 68 -19.36 -5.19 -0.16
C ALA A 68 -19.69 -5.83 1.19
N PRO A 69 -19.39 -7.13 1.37
CA PRO A 69 -19.68 -7.83 2.61
C PRO A 69 -18.92 -7.18 3.76
N ILE A 70 -19.40 -7.36 4.99
CA ILE A 70 -18.80 -6.76 6.19
C ILE A 70 -18.58 -7.88 7.20
N LEU A 71 -17.39 -7.92 7.81
CA LEU A 71 -17.09 -8.87 8.87
C LEU A 71 -18.11 -8.73 10.01
N HIS A 72 -18.54 -9.87 10.56
CA HIS A 72 -19.58 -9.98 11.59
C HIS A 72 -21.00 -9.59 11.14
N LYS A 73 -21.20 -9.24 9.87
CA LYS A 73 -22.53 -9.07 9.27
C LYS A 73 -22.81 -10.08 8.16
N SER A 74 -21.80 -10.32 7.32
CA SER A 74 -21.81 -11.33 6.27
C SER A 74 -21.12 -12.59 6.77
N SER A 75 -21.41 -13.72 6.13
CA SER A 75 -20.69 -14.96 6.36
C SER A 75 -19.22 -14.83 5.99
N ILE A 76 -18.38 -15.68 6.59
CA ILE A 76 -16.94 -15.73 6.27
C ILE A 76 -16.73 -16.09 4.79
N ASP A 77 -17.56 -16.97 4.23
CA ASP A 77 -17.45 -17.41 2.84
C ASP A 77 -17.79 -16.29 1.85
N GLU A 78 -18.80 -15.46 2.14
CA GLU A 78 -19.11 -14.27 1.33
C GLU A 78 -17.94 -13.28 1.33
N VAL A 79 -17.36 -13.01 2.50
CA VAL A 79 -16.20 -12.12 2.61
C VAL A 79 -14.99 -12.71 1.89
N ALA A 80 -14.71 -14.01 2.07
CA ALA A 80 -13.61 -14.70 1.42
C ALA A 80 -13.75 -14.68 -0.12
N SER A 81 -14.97 -14.93 -0.62
CA SER A 81 -15.28 -14.89 -2.05
C SER A 81 -15.08 -13.49 -2.62
N PHE A 82 -15.53 -12.46 -1.90
CA PHE A 82 -15.34 -11.07 -2.31
C PHE A 82 -13.86 -10.68 -2.38
N ILE A 83 -13.06 -11.03 -1.37
CA ILE A 83 -11.61 -10.77 -1.37
C ILE A 83 -10.95 -11.49 -2.55
N SER A 84 -11.25 -12.79 -2.73
CA SER A 84 -10.64 -13.62 -3.77
C SER A 84 -11.01 -13.16 -5.18
N LYS A 85 -12.17 -12.52 -5.36
CA LYS A 85 -12.60 -11.92 -6.63
C LYS A 85 -11.70 -10.76 -7.06
N TYR A 86 -11.27 -9.91 -6.13
CA TYR A 86 -10.61 -8.64 -6.46
C TYR A 86 -9.12 -8.59 -6.09
N VAL A 87 -8.65 -9.49 -5.24
CA VAL A 87 -7.30 -9.47 -4.67
C VAL A 87 -6.61 -10.80 -4.91
N THR A 88 -5.41 -10.76 -5.47
CA THR A 88 -4.57 -11.94 -5.73
C THR A 88 -3.10 -11.65 -5.45
N CYS A 89 -2.30 -12.70 -5.31
CA CYS A 89 -0.83 -12.66 -5.34
C CYS A 89 -0.27 -13.60 -6.41
N ALA A 90 -1.12 -14.13 -7.30
CA ALA A 90 -0.69 -15.07 -8.32
C ALA A 90 0.31 -14.42 -9.28
N ILE A 91 1.31 -15.20 -9.69
CA ILE A 91 2.19 -14.84 -10.80
C ILE A 91 1.58 -15.50 -12.04
N PRO A 92 0.97 -14.75 -12.97
CA PRO A 92 0.37 -15.33 -14.17
C PRO A 92 1.46 -15.96 -15.04
N LYS A 93 1.11 -17.00 -15.81
CA LYS A 93 2.06 -17.62 -16.73
C LYS A 93 2.43 -16.63 -17.85
N LYS A 94 3.70 -16.61 -18.23
CA LYS A 94 4.27 -15.62 -19.17
C LYS A 94 3.70 -15.78 -20.59
N ASP A 95 3.39 -17.00 -20.99
CA ASP A 95 2.76 -17.35 -22.26
C ASP A 95 1.30 -16.91 -22.35
N ILE A 96 0.57 -16.92 -21.24
CA ILE A 96 -0.85 -16.54 -21.19
C ILE A 96 -1.03 -15.03 -21.07
N SER A 97 -0.27 -14.39 -20.18
CA SER A 97 -0.42 -12.96 -19.90
C SER A 97 0.94 -12.29 -19.67
N PRO A 98 1.74 -12.10 -20.74
CA PRO A 98 3.12 -11.60 -20.64
C PRO A 98 3.22 -10.25 -19.95
N THR A 99 2.30 -9.32 -20.24
CA THR A 99 2.31 -7.97 -19.66
C THR A 99 2.03 -7.99 -18.15
N LEU A 100 1.02 -8.74 -17.70
CA LEU A 100 0.75 -8.86 -16.27
C LEU A 100 1.89 -9.59 -15.55
N HIS A 101 2.44 -10.65 -16.15
CA HIS A 101 3.59 -11.37 -15.61
C HIS A 101 4.77 -10.43 -15.37
N GLN A 102 5.11 -9.61 -16.37
CA GLN A 102 6.16 -8.61 -16.26
C GLN A 102 5.88 -7.60 -15.13
N ARG A 103 4.65 -7.09 -15.04
CA ARG A 103 4.26 -6.10 -14.02
C ARG A 103 4.30 -6.67 -12.60
N VAL A 104 3.82 -7.90 -12.41
CA VAL A 104 3.86 -8.58 -11.11
C VAL A 104 5.30 -8.79 -10.66
N THR A 105 6.14 -9.36 -11.53
CA THR A 105 7.54 -9.63 -11.22
C THR A 105 8.38 -8.36 -11.02
N SER A 106 8.02 -7.27 -11.71
CA SER A 106 8.74 -5.99 -11.63
C SER A 106 8.32 -5.14 -10.42
N TYR A 107 7.02 -5.10 -10.10
CA TYR A 107 6.47 -4.13 -9.15
C TYR A 107 5.87 -4.72 -7.88
N GLN A 108 5.51 -6.01 -7.87
CA GLN A 108 4.86 -6.63 -6.71
C GLN A 108 5.76 -7.59 -5.94
N MET A 109 6.93 -7.94 -6.48
CA MET A 109 7.89 -8.77 -5.76
C MET A 109 8.60 -7.97 -4.67
N HIS A 110 8.33 -8.30 -3.41
CA HIS A 110 9.01 -7.76 -2.26
C HIS A 110 10.48 -8.21 -2.24
N LYS A 111 11.39 -7.23 -2.08
CA LYS A 111 12.82 -7.47 -1.91
C LYS A 111 13.23 -6.91 -0.56
N HIS A 112 13.83 -7.76 0.28
CA HIS A 112 14.26 -7.32 1.60
C HIS A 112 15.32 -6.22 1.51
N ASN A 113 15.14 -5.20 2.33
CA ASN A 113 16.07 -4.09 2.52
C ASN A 113 16.09 -3.67 4.00
N SER A 114 17.02 -2.77 4.35
CA SER A 114 17.15 -2.21 5.69
C SER A 114 15.87 -1.53 6.19
N TYR A 115 15.04 -1.00 5.28
CA TYR A 115 13.77 -0.38 5.65
C TYR A 115 12.74 -1.39 6.15
N CYS A 116 12.69 -2.61 5.60
CA CYS A 116 11.73 -3.63 6.02
C CYS A 116 12.25 -4.52 7.16
N MET A 117 13.56 -4.75 7.24
CA MET A 117 14.13 -5.66 8.24
C MET A 117 14.14 -5.03 9.62
N ARG A 118 13.71 -5.77 10.64
CA ARG A 118 13.63 -5.35 12.04
C ARG A 118 14.18 -6.44 12.94
N ARG A 119 14.84 -6.03 14.02
CA ARG A 119 15.24 -6.94 15.10
C ARG A 119 14.05 -7.19 16.02
N LYS A 120 13.70 -8.45 16.22
CA LYS A 120 12.64 -8.89 17.12
C LYS A 120 13.24 -9.69 18.27
N LYS A 121 12.88 -9.31 19.51
CA LYS A 121 13.26 -10.06 20.72
C LYS A 121 12.39 -11.33 20.81
N THR A 122 13.04 -12.43 21.13
CA THR A 122 12.42 -13.75 21.36
C THR A 122 12.93 -14.32 22.69
N LYS A 123 12.33 -15.42 23.15
CA LYS A 123 12.82 -16.13 24.35
C LYS A 123 14.27 -16.62 24.21
N LYS A 124 14.73 -16.88 22.96
CA LYS A 124 16.06 -17.44 22.65
C LYS A 124 17.07 -16.38 22.14
N GLY A 125 16.76 -15.09 22.25
CA GLY A 125 17.61 -14.00 21.74
C GLY A 125 16.92 -13.14 20.69
N PHE A 126 17.66 -12.61 19.72
CA PHE A 126 17.14 -11.71 18.69
C PHE A 126 17.11 -12.37 17.32
N VAL A 127 16.02 -12.17 16.58
CA VAL A 127 15.88 -12.61 15.19
C VAL A 127 15.62 -11.42 14.27
N SER A 128 16.09 -11.50 13.03
CA SER A 128 15.77 -10.52 11.99
C SER A 128 14.48 -10.93 11.29
N VAL A 129 13.48 -10.05 11.27
CA VAL A 129 12.17 -10.31 10.66
C VAL A 129 11.76 -9.14 9.78
N CYS A 130 11.01 -9.44 8.73
CA CYS A 130 10.39 -8.39 7.94
C CYS A 130 9.19 -7.79 8.68
N ARG A 131 9.20 -6.48 8.90
CA ARG A 131 8.06 -5.77 9.52
C ARG A 131 6.77 -5.88 8.73
N PHE A 132 6.88 -6.14 7.43
CA PHE A 132 5.73 -6.33 6.56
C PHE A 132 5.19 -7.74 6.64
N GLY A 133 5.94 -8.71 7.17
CA GLY A 133 5.52 -10.12 7.29
C GLY A 133 5.86 -10.96 6.06
N PHE A 134 6.91 -10.61 5.31
CA PHE A 134 7.49 -11.44 4.25
C PHE A 134 8.58 -12.40 4.78
N PRO A 135 8.72 -13.62 4.22
CA PRO A 135 7.80 -14.24 3.27
C PRO A 135 6.41 -14.46 3.89
N ARG A 136 5.36 -14.30 3.07
CA ARG A 136 3.98 -14.48 3.49
C ARG A 136 3.70 -15.96 3.74
N THR A 137 2.76 -16.25 4.64
CA THR A 137 2.35 -17.63 4.93
C THR A 137 1.74 -18.28 3.70
N VAL A 138 2.28 -19.45 3.32
CA VAL A 138 1.72 -20.34 2.29
C VAL A 138 0.46 -20.98 2.86
N THR A 139 -0.61 -20.99 2.07
CA THR A 139 -1.91 -21.55 2.47
C THR A 139 -2.76 -21.88 1.26
N ASP A 140 -3.50 -22.98 1.32
CA ASP A 140 -4.35 -23.48 0.23
C ASP A 140 -5.77 -22.90 0.28
N SER A 141 -6.12 -22.17 1.35
CA SER A 141 -7.42 -21.53 1.53
C SER A 141 -7.27 -20.11 2.05
N LEU A 142 -8.28 -19.27 1.78
CA LEU A 142 -8.30 -17.92 2.35
C LEU A 142 -8.63 -18.01 3.83
N ILE A 143 -7.74 -17.46 4.67
CA ILE A 143 -7.90 -17.45 6.13
C ILE A 143 -8.23 -16.03 6.57
N ILE A 144 -9.41 -15.83 7.15
CA ILE A 144 -9.78 -14.60 7.86
C ILE A 144 -9.41 -14.77 9.34
N ARG A 145 -8.68 -13.80 9.89
CA ARG A 145 -8.25 -13.77 11.28
C ARG A 145 -9.13 -12.86 12.12
N ASP A 146 -9.09 -13.09 13.42
CA ASP A 146 -9.66 -12.16 14.39
C ASP A 146 -8.92 -10.80 14.37
N ILE A 147 -9.70 -9.74 14.54
CA ILE A 147 -9.25 -8.35 14.48
C ILE A 147 -8.28 -8.05 15.62
N PHE A 148 -8.60 -8.46 16.86
CA PHE A 148 -7.76 -8.21 18.03
C PHE A 148 -6.43 -8.94 17.94
N GLN A 149 -6.45 -10.19 17.48
CA GLN A 149 -5.25 -10.96 17.19
C GLN A 149 -4.36 -10.25 16.16
N THR A 150 -4.96 -9.70 15.10
CA THR A 150 -4.24 -8.96 14.05
C THR A 150 -3.57 -7.70 14.61
N ILE A 151 -4.23 -6.93 15.47
CA ILE A 151 -3.64 -5.76 16.13
C ILE A 151 -2.44 -6.17 17.00
N ALA A 152 -2.62 -7.20 17.83
CA ALA A 152 -1.55 -7.69 18.69
C ALA A 152 -0.34 -8.19 17.88
N ALA A 153 -0.61 -8.87 16.77
CA ALA A 153 0.41 -9.35 15.83
C ALA A 153 1.21 -8.19 15.17
N ARG A 154 0.57 -7.05 14.87
CA ARG A 154 1.24 -5.85 14.36
C ARG A 154 2.24 -5.26 15.36
N LYS A 155 1.88 -5.22 16.64
CA LYS A 155 2.77 -4.73 17.71
C LYS A 155 3.98 -5.63 17.93
N THR A 156 3.81 -6.94 17.73
CA THR A 156 4.84 -7.95 18.02
C THR A 156 5.67 -8.37 16.80
N LEU A 157 5.52 -7.69 15.66
CA LEU A 157 6.18 -8.06 14.39
C LEU A 157 5.97 -9.55 14.08
N SER A 158 4.75 -10.03 14.26
CA SER A 158 4.35 -11.38 13.86
C SER A 158 4.06 -11.40 12.35
N SER A 159 4.27 -12.55 11.71
CA SER A 159 3.88 -12.78 10.31
C SER A 159 2.36 -12.70 10.11
N ASN A 160 1.58 -12.95 11.17
CA ASN A 160 0.12 -12.92 11.18
C ASN A 160 -0.47 -11.53 11.42
N ASN A 161 0.18 -10.47 10.93
CA ASN A 161 -0.19 -9.07 11.20
C ASN A 161 -1.24 -8.48 10.23
N ARG A 162 -1.81 -9.31 9.34
CA ARG A 162 -2.88 -8.96 8.40
C ARG A 162 -4.20 -9.62 8.81
N LEU A 163 -5.29 -8.94 8.50
CA LEU A 163 -6.66 -9.39 8.79
C LEU A 163 -6.99 -10.70 8.07
N TYR A 164 -6.42 -10.91 6.89
CA TYR A 164 -6.58 -12.14 6.13
C TYR A 164 -5.27 -12.56 5.46
N ASN A 165 -5.17 -13.84 5.10
CA ASN A 165 -4.26 -14.33 4.09
C ASN A 165 -5.09 -14.86 2.92
N ILE A 166 -4.74 -14.47 1.70
CA ILE A 166 -5.25 -15.12 0.49
C ILE A 166 -4.50 -16.43 0.24
N VAL A 167 -5.10 -17.29 -0.60
CA VAL A 167 -4.46 -18.51 -1.12
C VAL A 167 -3.12 -18.15 -1.73
N ARG A 168 -2.07 -18.86 -1.33
CA ARG A 168 -0.70 -18.50 -1.65
C ARG A 168 0.20 -19.72 -1.67
N SER A 169 0.92 -19.86 -2.77
CA SER A 169 1.93 -20.90 -2.98
C SER A 169 3.33 -20.42 -2.57
N LYS A 170 4.32 -21.31 -2.59
CA LYS A 170 5.70 -20.96 -2.25
C LYS A 170 6.31 -19.99 -3.26
N GLU A 171 5.94 -20.09 -4.53
CA GLU A 171 6.45 -19.24 -5.62
C GLU A 171 5.96 -17.79 -5.49
N SER A 172 4.81 -17.59 -4.85
CA SER A 172 4.18 -16.29 -4.67
C SER A 172 4.38 -15.71 -3.27
N ASP A 173 5.14 -16.35 -2.37
CA ASP A 173 5.26 -15.93 -0.97
C ASP A 173 5.90 -14.55 -0.76
N MET A 174 6.62 -14.05 -1.77
CA MET A 174 7.21 -12.72 -1.83
C MET A 174 6.40 -11.70 -2.62
N ILE A 175 5.23 -12.08 -3.15
CA ILE A 175 4.39 -11.17 -3.97
C ILE A 175 3.42 -10.38 -3.06
N ASN A 176 3.38 -9.06 -3.20
CA ASN A 176 2.35 -8.22 -2.60
C ASN A 176 0.97 -8.55 -3.17
N ASP A 177 -0.07 -8.37 -2.36
CA ASP A 177 -1.45 -8.50 -2.81
C ASP A 177 -1.77 -7.36 -3.79
N TYR A 178 -2.40 -7.69 -4.92
CA TYR A 178 -2.73 -6.72 -5.97
C TYR A 178 -4.08 -7.06 -6.64
N ASN A 179 -4.64 -6.08 -7.35
CA ASN A 179 -5.73 -6.30 -8.31
C ASN A 179 -5.14 -6.28 -9.74
N PRO A 180 -5.41 -7.30 -10.59
CA PRO A 180 -4.85 -7.38 -11.93
C PRO A 180 -5.12 -6.17 -12.82
N ALA A 181 -6.38 -5.70 -12.88
CA ALA A 181 -6.77 -4.57 -13.71
C ALA A 181 -6.05 -3.28 -13.26
N LEU A 182 -6.00 -3.04 -11.95
CA LEU A 182 -5.32 -1.87 -11.41
C LEU A 182 -3.81 -1.92 -11.62
N LEU A 183 -3.18 -3.08 -11.44
CA LEU A 183 -1.74 -3.22 -11.68
C LEU A 183 -1.40 -3.02 -13.16
N LEU A 184 -2.26 -3.49 -14.06
CA LEU A 184 -2.11 -3.24 -15.49
C LEU A 184 -2.19 -1.74 -15.80
N ALA A 185 -3.21 -1.05 -15.29
CA ALA A 185 -3.35 0.37 -15.57
C ALA A 185 -2.26 1.22 -14.90
N TRP A 186 -1.92 0.93 -13.64
CA TRP A 186 -0.98 1.73 -12.86
C TRP A 186 0.48 1.51 -13.26
N ASN A 187 0.85 0.30 -13.69
CA ASN A 187 2.24 -0.02 -14.05
C ASN A 187 3.25 0.42 -12.97
N GLY A 188 2.96 0.07 -11.72
CA GLY A 188 3.74 0.43 -10.53
C GLY A 188 3.31 -0.40 -9.33
N ASN A 189 4.03 -0.26 -8.21
CA ASN A 189 3.65 -0.99 -6.99
C ASN A 189 2.28 -0.50 -6.48
N ILE A 190 1.44 -1.46 -6.07
CA ILE A 190 0.13 -1.26 -5.43
C ILE A 190 0.05 -2.21 -4.24
N ASP A 191 -0.37 -1.72 -3.07
CA ASP A 191 -0.73 -2.54 -1.91
C ASP A 191 -2.24 -2.39 -1.68
N ILE A 192 -3.02 -3.40 -2.09
CA ILE A 192 -4.47 -3.42 -1.90
C ILE A 192 -4.85 -4.27 -0.69
N GLN A 193 -5.76 -3.78 0.13
CA GLN A 193 -6.23 -4.47 1.32
C GLN A 193 -7.74 -4.27 1.48
N TYR A 194 -8.47 -5.37 1.62
CA TYR A 194 -9.86 -5.31 2.03
C TYR A 194 -9.96 -4.90 3.50
N VAL A 195 -10.78 -3.89 3.78
CA VAL A 195 -11.06 -3.39 5.12
C VAL A 195 -12.53 -3.64 5.42
N GLY A 196 -12.81 -4.83 5.93
CA GLY A 196 -14.18 -5.32 6.15
C GLY A 196 -14.79 -4.99 7.50
N GLU A 197 -14.23 -4.04 8.26
CA GLU A 197 -14.64 -3.79 9.64
C GLU A 197 -15.10 -2.34 9.87
N LYS A 198 -16.00 -2.16 10.84
CA LYS A 198 -16.47 -0.83 11.30
C LYS A 198 -15.88 -0.44 12.67
N THR A 199 -14.59 -0.70 12.92
CA THR A 199 -13.98 -0.45 14.24
C THR A 199 -13.01 0.72 14.26
N GLY A 200 -12.47 1.02 15.45
CA GLY A 200 -11.40 1.98 15.68
C GLY A 200 -10.11 1.72 14.90
N ILE A 201 -9.92 0.55 14.26
CA ILE A 201 -8.77 0.30 13.37
C ILE A 201 -8.93 1.02 12.04
N LEU A 202 -10.13 1.01 11.45
CA LEU A 202 -10.43 1.82 10.28
C LEU A 202 -10.18 3.29 10.63
N ASN A 203 -10.73 3.75 11.76
CA ASN A 203 -10.49 5.13 12.23
C ASN A 203 -9.01 5.40 12.50
N TYR A 204 -8.25 4.47 13.10
CA TYR A 204 -6.81 4.64 13.33
C TYR A 204 -6.04 4.69 12.02
N TYR A 205 -6.35 3.83 11.05
CA TYR A 205 -5.73 3.83 9.74
C TYR A 205 -6.04 5.14 9.02
N VAL A 206 -7.31 5.48 8.87
CA VAL A 206 -7.77 6.74 8.27
C VAL A 206 -7.11 7.92 8.98
N THR A 207 -7.22 8.03 10.30
CA THR A 207 -6.60 9.11 11.08
C THR A 207 -5.10 9.13 10.83
N LYS A 208 -4.39 8.02 10.88
CA LYS A 208 -2.93 7.97 10.67
C LYS A 208 -2.52 8.49 9.30
N TYR A 209 -3.27 8.19 8.24
CA TYR A 209 -2.94 8.65 6.89
C TYR A 209 -3.51 10.05 6.60
N THR A 210 -4.58 10.47 7.26
CA THR A 210 -5.11 11.84 7.17
C THR A 210 -4.25 12.83 7.95
N THR A 211 -3.79 12.45 9.16
CA THR A 211 -2.99 13.31 10.05
C THR A 211 -1.49 13.11 9.92
N LYS A 212 -1.04 12.23 9.01
CA LYS A 212 0.39 12.03 8.76
C LYS A 212 1.02 13.39 8.41
N SER A 213 1.96 13.87 9.22
CA SER A 213 2.73 15.05 8.86
C SER A 213 3.58 14.74 7.63
N GLU A 214 3.59 15.66 6.67
CA GLU A 214 4.55 15.58 5.58
C GLU A 214 5.96 15.79 6.17
N LYS A 215 6.82 14.78 6.01
CA LYS A 215 8.22 14.90 6.40
C LYS A 215 8.98 15.48 5.22
N THR A 216 9.07 16.80 5.13
CA THR A 216 9.88 17.48 4.13
C THR A 216 11.19 17.95 4.77
N HIS A 217 12.29 17.99 4.00
CA HIS A 217 13.49 18.70 4.44
C HIS A 217 13.22 20.20 4.68
N ILE A 218 12.16 20.72 4.07
CA ILE A 218 11.66 22.08 4.27
C ILE A 218 11.00 22.25 5.64
N THR A 219 10.57 21.20 6.34
CA THR A 219 10.06 21.36 7.71
C THR A 219 11.12 21.93 8.63
N HIS A 220 12.39 21.52 8.48
CA HIS A 220 13.50 22.11 9.22
C HIS A 220 13.73 23.56 8.79
N MET A 221 13.76 23.81 7.48
CA MET A 221 13.93 25.16 6.92
C MET A 221 12.82 26.14 7.33
N PHE A 222 11.56 25.72 7.35
CA PHE A 222 10.43 26.53 7.81
C PHE A 222 10.44 26.70 9.32
N ASN A 223 10.84 25.68 10.09
CA ASN A 223 11.05 25.84 11.53
C ASN A 223 12.18 26.85 11.80
N ASP A 224 13.27 26.80 11.02
CA ASP A 224 14.37 27.75 11.12
C ASP A 224 13.90 29.17 10.75
N ILE A 225 13.19 29.34 9.62
CA ILE A 225 12.58 30.61 9.20
C ILE A 225 11.63 31.15 10.29
N ASN A 226 10.76 30.30 10.85
CA ASN A 226 9.82 30.69 11.90
C ASN A 226 10.49 30.92 13.25
N SER A 227 11.71 30.38 13.46
CA SER A 227 12.51 30.62 14.66
C SER A 227 13.34 31.90 14.56
N THR A 228 13.56 32.43 13.35
CA THR A 228 14.22 33.73 13.18
C THR A 228 13.26 34.86 13.52
N LYS A 229 13.54 35.58 14.62
CA LYS A 229 12.84 36.83 14.96
C LYS A 229 13.15 37.87 13.89
N SER A 230 12.13 38.61 13.43
CA SER A 230 12.33 39.78 12.57
C SER A 230 13.33 40.72 13.22
N LEU A 231 14.38 41.09 12.49
CA LEU A 231 15.33 42.12 12.93
C LEU A 231 14.54 43.40 13.20
N LYS A 232 14.57 43.85 14.45
CA LYS A 232 14.02 45.15 14.83
C LYS A 232 14.83 46.18 14.05
N ARG A 233 14.22 46.87 13.08
CA ARG A 233 14.82 48.07 12.50
C ARG A 233 14.91 49.08 13.63
N GLU A 234 16.13 49.34 14.09
CA GLU A 234 16.40 50.56 14.83
C GLU A 234 16.17 51.71 13.83
N LEU A 235 15.17 52.53 14.13
CA LEU A 235 14.93 53.83 13.49
C LEU A 235 15.85 54.85 14.13
#